data_AF-J3NPH3-F1
#
_entry.id   AF-J3NPH3-F1
#
_cell.length_a   1.000
_cell.length_b   1.000
_cell.length_c   1.000
_cell.angle_alpha   90.00
_cell.angle_beta   90.00
_cell.angle_gamma   90.00
#
_symmetry.space_group_name_H-M   'P 1'
#
loop_
_entity.id
_entity.type
_entity.pdbx_description
1 polymer ?
#
loop_
_entity_poly.entity_id
_entity_poly.type
_entity_poly.pdbx_seq_one_letter_code
_entity_poly.pdbx_strand_id
1 'polypeptide(L)'
;MPPRPVVKFPHSIFVGTDVCRIARVRRILETAEKREPFVRRVLGRGEEERARIDPILGRLAEEEKRKGEGEGVSCLAVAVASLLRLARRPSPAASSPERLQLLDQAAVHMAGRFAAKEAIIKAHPHLPKLSFDQIRIRAGPDGAPAAVVTPDGREPQQARLSISHDGDYATAVCLGFEHIPGEGEE
;
A
#
# COMPACT_ATOMS: atom_id res chain seq x y z
N MET A 1 39.73 25.70 20.78
CA MET A 1 39.21 26.17 19.48
C MET A 1 37.70 26.18 19.54
N PRO A 2 37.02 27.26 19.11
CA PRO A 2 35.57 27.19 18.91
C PRO A 2 35.27 26.17 17.80
N PRO A 3 34.18 25.40 17.90
CA PRO A 3 33.80 24.47 16.86
C PRO A 3 33.54 25.23 15.56
N ARG A 4 34.05 24.72 14.44
CA ARG A 4 33.78 25.31 13.12
C ARG A 4 32.27 25.20 12.83
N PRO A 5 31.65 26.24 12.24
CA PRO A 5 30.25 26.19 11.86
C PRO A 5 30.03 25.09 10.82
N VAL A 6 28.97 24.31 11.00
CA VAL A 6 28.58 23.24 10.07
C VAL A 6 27.90 23.89 8.87
N VAL A 7 28.41 23.61 7.67
CA VAL A 7 27.75 23.98 6.42
C VAL A 7 26.52 23.09 6.25
N LYS A 8 25.34 23.70 6.09
CA LYS A 8 24.09 22.96 5.91
C LYS A 8 24.00 22.39 4.49
N PHE A 9 23.20 21.35 4.34
CA PHE A 9 22.88 20.80 3.03
C PHE A 9 22.17 21.88 2.17
N PRO A 10 22.54 22.04 0.88
CA PRO A 10 22.25 23.26 0.11
C PRO A 10 20.80 23.41 -0.39
N HIS A 11 19.98 22.35 -0.38
CA HIS A 11 18.57 22.41 -0.82
C HIS A 11 17.67 21.61 0.11
N SER A 12 16.46 22.08 0.38
CA SER A 12 15.45 21.36 1.20
C SER A 12 14.81 20.20 0.44
N ILE A 13 15.63 19.29 -0.12
CA ILE A 13 15.22 18.05 -0.77
C ILE A 13 15.34 16.93 0.25
N PHE A 14 14.31 16.11 0.33
CA PHE A 14 14.22 14.97 1.23
C PHE A 14 14.04 13.69 0.42
N VAL A 15 14.70 12.63 0.85
CA VAL A 15 14.55 11.29 0.26
C VAL A 15 13.83 10.39 1.24
N GLY A 16 12.89 9.62 0.71
CA GLY A 16 12.22 8.55 1.43
C GLY A 16 12.31 7.25 0.66
N THR A 17 12.61 6.17 1.38
CA THR A 17 12.72 4.83 0.80
C THR A 17 11.90 3.85 1.62
N ASP A 18 11.30 2.87 0.95
CA ASP A 18 10.64 1.77 1.64
C ASP A 18 10.76 0.45 0.87
N VAL A 19 10.68 -0.64 1.61
CA VAL A 19 10.66 -2.00 1.08
C VAL A 19 9.57 -2.81 1.78
N CYS A 20 8.72 -3.44 0.99
CA CYS A 20 7.56 -4.19 1.44
C CYS A 20 7.65 -5.64 0.95
N ARG A 21 7.48 -6.60 1.87
CA ARG A 21 7.45 -8.02 1.53
C ARG A 21 6.08 -8.41 0.96
N ILE A 22 6.03 -8.82 -0.30
CA ILE A 22 4.79 -9.18 -1.02
C ILE A 22 4.07 -10.34 -0.32
N ALA A 23 4.80 -11.35 0.16
CA ALA A 23 4.22 -12.47 0.90
C ALA A 23 3.52 -12.05 2.21
N ARG A 24 3.86 -10.90 2.81
CA ARG A 24 3.13 -10.35 3.96
C ARG A 24 1.82 -9.71 3.51
N VAL A 25 1.84 -8.96 2.42
CA VAL A 25 0.65 -8.33 1.84
C VAL A 25 -0.34 -9.39 1.36
N ARG A 26 0.13 -10.43 0.68
CA ARG A 26 -0.67 -11.60 0.29
C ARG A 26 -1.45 -12.18 1.48
N ARG A 27 -0.77 -12.45 2.59
CA ARG A 27 -1.43 -12.97 3.82
C ARG A 27 -2.48 -12.03 4.39
N ILE A 28 -2.27 -10.71 4.30
CA ILE A 28 -3.25 -9.70 4.70
C ILE A 28 -4.47 -9.75 3.78
N LEU A 29 -4.25 -9.82 2.47
CA LEU A 29 -5.32 -9.94 1.48
C LEU A 29 -6.08 -11.26 1.58
N GLU A 30 -5.46 -12.36 2.01
CA GLU A 30 -6.15 -13.62 2.28
C GLU A 30 -7.00 -13.57 3.56
N THR A 31 -6.66 -12.70 4.51
CA THR A 31 -7.40 -12.59 5.78
C THR A 31 -8.61 -11.65 5.60
N ALA A 32 -9.82 -12.22 5.46
CA ALA A 32 -11.05 -11.45 5.20
C ALA A 32 -11.25 -10.23 6.14
N GLU A 33 -11.02 -10.40 7.44
CA GLU A 33 -11.16 -9.34 8.45
C GLU A 33 -10.16 -8.18 8.25
N LYS A 34 -8.98 -8.45 7.66
CA LYS A 34 -7.90 -7.47 7.48
C LYS A 34 -7.84 -6.89 6.07
N ARG A 35 -8.36 -7.61 5.08
CA ARG A 35 -8.35 -7.28 3.65
C ARG A 35 -8.92 -5.88 3.40
N GLU A 36 -10.18 -5.66 3.74
CA GLU A 36 -10.87 -4.41 3.41
C GLU A 36 -10.29 -3.18 4.15
N PRO A 37 -10.00 -3.24 5.46
CA PRO A 37 -9.34 -2.13 6.15
C PRO A 37 -7.96 -1.78 5.56
N PHE A 38 -7.17 -2.81 5.19
CA PHE A 38 -5.87 -2.60 4.58
C PHE A 38 -5.99 -1.95 3.20
N VAL A 39 -6.90 -2.46 2.35
CA VAL A 39 -7.13 -1.92 1.01
C VAL A 39 -7.60 -0.48 1.08
N ARG A 40 -8.58 -0.17 1.94
CA ARG A 40 -9.04 1.22 2.16
C ARG A 40 -7.97 2.16 2.65
N ARG A 41 -7.06 1.67 3.49
CA ARG A 41 -5.95 2.46 4.02
C ARG A 41 -4.94 2.78 2.91
N VAL A 42 -4.54 1.79 2.13
CA VAL A 42 -3.51 1.95 1.09
C VAL A 42 -4.06 2.67 -0.15
N LEU A 43 -5.20 2.24 -0.66
CA LEU A 43 -5.89 2.86 -1.79
C LEU A 43 -7.01 3.74 -1.24
N GLY A 44 -6.68 5.02 -1.04
CA GLY A 44 -7.60 6.00 -0.46
C GLY A 44 -8.89 6.17 -1.28
N ARG A 45 -9.86 6.93 -0.74
CA ARG A 45 -11.10 7.22 -1.47
C ARG A 45 -10.78 7.99 -2.75
N GLY A 46 -11.13 7.43 -3.90
CA GLY A 46 -10.95 8.06 -5.22
C GLY A 46 -9.64 7.73 -5.95
N GLU A 47 -8.82 6.78 -5.47
CA GLU A 47 -7.78 6.21 -6.33
C GLU A 47 -8.43 5.30 -7.37
N GLU A 48 -8.25 5.61 -8.66
CA GLU A 48 -8.77 4.82 -9.79
C GLU A 48 -8.30 3.36 -9.73
N GLU A 49 -7.12 3.11 -9.17
CA GLU A 49 -6.55 1.78 -8.98
C GLU A 49 -7.37 0.88 -8.06
N ARG A 50 -8.18 1.46 -7.16
CA ARG A 50 -9.16 0.73 -6.33
C ARG A 50 -10.08 -0.12 -7.23
N ALA A 51 -10.55 0.46 -8.33
CA ALA A 51 -11.43 -0.21 -9.29
C ALA A 51 -10.74 -1.37 -10.03
N ARG A 52 -9.41 -1.43 -10.06
CA ARG A 52 -8.66 -2.55 -10.66
C ARG A 52 -8.54 -3.74 -9.71
N ILE A 53 -8.50 -3.50 -8.40
CA ILE A 53 -8.35 -4.54 -7.38
C ILE A 53 -9.70 -5.05 -6.87
N ASP A 54 -10.72 -4.19 -6.78
CA ASP A 54 -12.05 -4.56 -6.29
C ASP A 54 -12.66 -5.79 -7.02
N PRO A 55 -12.56 -5.96 -8.35
CA PRO A 55 -13.03 -7.17 -9.03
C PRO A 55 -12.30 -8.44 -8.59
N ILE A 56 -11.00 -8.35 -8.34
CA ILE A 56 -10.18 -9.47 -7.85
C ILE A 56 -10.63 -9.86 -6.44
N LEU A 57 -10.81 -8.87 -5.57
CA LEU A 57 -11.28 -9.11 -4.19
C LEU A 57 -12.71 -9.65 -4.15
N GLY A 58 -13.58 -9.19 -5.05
CA GLY A 58 -14.94 -9.71 -5.22
C GLY A 58 -14.94 -11.19 -5.59
N ARG A 59 -14.14 -11.59 -6.58
CA ARG A 59 -13.96 -13.01 -6.96
C ARG A 59 -13.46 -13.86 -5.80
N LEU A 60 -12.51 -13.35 -5.01
CA LEU A 60 -11.99 -14.05 -3.82
C LEU A 60 -13.08 -14.26 -2.76
N ALA A 61 -13.96 -13.27 -2.54
CA ALA A 61 -15.03 -13.35 -1.55
C ALA A 61 -16.16 -14.30 -1.96
N GLU A 62 -16.52 -14.34 -3.25
CA GLU A 62 -17.58 -15.23 -3.76
C GLU A 62 -17.18 -16.71 -3.68
N GLU A 63 -15.90 -17.03 -3.88
CA GLU A 63 -15.39 -18.40 -3.69
C GLU A 63 -15.35 -18.84 -2.21
N GLU A 64 -15.07 -17.90 -1.29
CA GLU A 64 -15.14 -18.15 0.15
C GLU A 64 -16.58 -18.50 0.59
N LYS A 65 -17.59 -17.80 0.03
CA LYS A 65 -19.01 -18.12 0.26
C LYS A 65 -19.40 -19.49 -0.28
N ARG A 66 -18.98 -19.84 -1.51
CA ARG A 66 -19.24 -21.17 -2.11
C ARG A 66 -18.65 -22.32 -1.29
N LYS A 67 -17.52 -22.11 -0.60
CA LYS A 67 -16.95 -23.10 0.33
C LYS A 67 -17.69 -23.15 1.67
N GLY A 68 -18.34 -22.07 2.09
CA GLY A 68 -19.13 -22.01 3.33
C GLY A 68 -20.54 -22.59 3.23
N GLU A 69 -21.15 -22.58 2.04
CA GLU A 69 -22.51 -23.09 1.81
C GLU A 69 -22.61 -24.64 1.71
N GLY A 70 -21.47 -25.34 1.60
CA GLY A 70 -21.40 -26.81 1.57
C GLY A 70 -21.31 -27.51 2.92
N GLU A 71 -21.13 -26.77 4.02
CA GLU A 71 -20.97 -27.33 5.37
C GLU A 71 -22.06 -26.78 6.30
N GLY A 72 -23.27 -27.32 6.17
CA GLY A 72 -24.29 -27.20 7.22
C GLY A 72 -23.83 -27.96 8.46
N VAL A 73 -23.19 -27.27 9.42
CA VAL A 73 -22.75 -27.91 10.66
C VAL A 73 -23.14 -27.07 11.88
N SER A 74 -23.72 -27.77 12.86
CA SER A 74 -24.15 -27.34 14.18
C SER A 74 -23.23 -26.32 14.87
N CYS A 75 -23.82 -25.41 15.66
CA CYS A 75 -23.18 -24.35 16.44
C CYS A 75 -21.91 -24.78 17.22
N LEU A 76 -21.87 -26.01 17.75
CA LEU A 76 -20.69 -26.53 18.45
C LEU A 76 -19.51 -26.80 17.51
N ALA A 77 -19.79 -27.22 16.27
CA ALA A 77 -18.79 -27.42 15.24
C ALA A 77 -18.19 -26.09 14.76
N VAL A 78 -18.94 -24.98 14.81
CA VAL A 78 -18.45 -23.65 14.43
C VAL A 78 -17.36 -23.15 15.39
N ALA A 79 -17.52 -23.36 16.70
CA ALA A 79 -16.52 -22.96 17.69
C ALA A 79 -15.23 -23.78 17.56
N VAL A 80 -15.36 -25.10 17.42
CA VAL A 80 -14.22 -26.01 17.22
C VAL A 80 -13.58 -25.77 15.83
N ALA A 81 -14.37 -25.50 14.79
CA ALA A 81 -13.87 -25.14 13.47
C ALA A 81 -13.20 -23.78 13.44
N SER A 82 -13.64 -22.78 14.22
CA SER A 82 -12.95 -21.50 14.35
C SER A 82 -11.58 -21.66 15.04
N LEU A 83 -11.51 -22.46 16.11
CA LEU A 83 -10.23 -22.82 16.74
C LEU A 83 -9.34 -23.62 15.79
N LEU A 84 -9.91 -24.60 15.08
CA LEU A 84 -9.19 -25.43 14.11
C LEU A 84 -8.84 -24.68 12.84
N ARG A 85 -9.57 -23.62 12.42
CA ARG A 85 -9.23 -22.74 11.28
C ARG A 85 -8.10 -21.80 11.64
N LEU A 86 -7.98 -21.40 12.90
CA LEU A 86 -6.79 -20.69 13.40
C LEU A 86 -5.53 -21.58 13.29
N ALA A 87 -5.71 -22.91 13.40
CA ALA A 87 -4.63 -23.91 13.26
C ALA A 87 -4.47 -24.48 11.83
N ARG A 88 -5.54 -24.58 11.04
CA ARG A 88 -5.56 -25.06 9.66
C ARG A 88 -5.41 -23.88 8.74
N ARG A 89 -4.17 -23.69 8.27
CA ARG A 89 -3.94 -22.96 7.02
C ARG A 89 -4.82 -23.58 5.94
N PRO A 90 -5.55 -22.79 5.12
CA PRO A 90 -6.09 -23.32 3.88
C PRO A 90 -4.92 -23.91 3.11
N SER A 91 -5.00 -25.20 2.78
CA SER A 91 -3.97 -25.84 1.95
C SER A 91 -3.98 -25.14 0.59
N PRO A 92 -2.83 -24.63 0.09
CA PRO A 92 -2.74 -23.99 -1.22
C PRO A 92 -3.13 -24.95 -2.36
N ALA A 93 -3.22 -26.26 -2.09
CA ALA A 93 -3.64 -27.28 -3.04
C ALA A 93 -5.13 -27.19 -3.45
N ALA A 94 -5.97 -26.41 -2.75
CA ALA A 94 -7.41 -26.32 -2.99
C ALA A 94 -7.88 -25.01 -3.67
N SER A 95 -6.94 -24.22 -4.22
CA SER A 95 -7.23 -23.00 -4.99
C SER A 95 -6.89 -23.21 -6.47
N SER A 96 -7.74 -22.71 -7.36
CA SER A 96 -7.44 -22.73 -8.79
C SER A 96 -6.13 -21.95 -9.09
N PRO A 97 -5.33 -22.39 -10.07
CA PRO A 97 -4.11 -21.67 -10.47
C PRO A 97 -4.37 -20.20 -10.82
N GLU A 98 -5.51 -19.91 -11.47
CA GLU A 98 -5.95 -18.56 -11.83
C GLU A 98 -6.16 -17.68 -10.59
N ARG A 99 -6.77 -18.22 -9.52
CA ARG A 99 -6.98 -17.50 -8.26
C ARG A 99 -5.66 -17.11 -7.60
N LEU A 100 -4.70 -18.03 -7.57
CA LEU A 100 -3.36 -17.78 -7.02
C LEU A 100 -2.67 -16.65 -7.79
N GLN A 101 -2.74 -16.67 -9.12
CA GLN A 101 -2.18 -15.62 -9.97
C GLN A 101 -2.84 -14.26 -9.73
N LEU A 102 -4.17 -14.19 -9.63
CA LEU A 102 -4.89 -12.94 -9.37
C LEU A 102 -4.54 -12.35 -7.99
N LEU A 103 -4.47 -13.22 -6.97
CA LEU A 103 -4.07 -12.81 -5.62
C LEU A 103 -2.62 -12.30 -5.60
N ASP A 104 -1.72 -12.95 -6.34
CA ASP A 104 -0.34 -12.53 -6.48
C ASP A 104 -0.23 -11.16 -7.15
N GLN A 105 -0.95 -10.94 -8.25
CA GLN A 105 -1.02 -9.65 -8.92
C GLN A 105 -1.54 -8.55 -7.99
N ALA A 106 -2.61 -8.82 -7.25
CA ALA A 106 -3.15 -7.89 -6.27
C ALA A 106 -2.15 -7.62 -5.13
N ALA A 107 -1.46 -8.65 -4.64
CA ALA A 107 -0.47 -8.51 -3.57
C ALA A 107 0.75 -7.70 -4.01
N VAL A 108 1.28 -7.94 -5.21
CA VAL A 108 2.38 -7.18 -5.82
C VAL A 108 1.99 -5.71 -5.94
N HIS A 109 0.82 -5.44 -6.53
CA HIS A 109 0.33 -4.08 -6.72
C HIS A 109 0.17 -3.34 -5.37
N MET A 110 -0.51 -3.98 -4.42
CA MET A 110 -0.75 -3.42 -3.09
C MET A 110 0.56 -3.20 -2.32
N ALA A 111 1.54 -4.11 -2.43
CA ALA A 111 2.84 -3.97 -1.81
C ALA A 111 3.61 -2.78 -2.38
N GLY A 112 3.59 -2.59 -3.71
CA GLY A 112 4.20 -1.43 -4.36
C GLY A 112 3.59 -0.11 -3.90
N ARG A 113 2.25 -0.01 -3.84
CA ARG A 113 1.54 1.17 -3.35
C ARG A 113 1.79 1.44 -1.86
N PHE A 114 1.82 0.38 -1.04
CA PHE A 114 2.15 0.50 0.37
C PHE A 114 3.58 1.05 0.56
N ALA A 115 4.57 0.45 -0.11
CA ALA A 115 5.95 0.92 -0.07
C ALA A 115 6.06 2.37 -0.56
N ALA A 116 5.34 2.71 -1.63
CA ALA A 116 5.31 4.07 -2.16
C ALA A 116 4.78 5.09 -1.16
N LYS A 117 3.65 4.82 -0.49
CA LYS A 117 3.09 5.75 0.50
C LYS A 117 3.98 5.91 1.72
N GLU A 118 4.61 4.84 2.19
CA GLU A 118 5.61 4.90 3.27
C GLU A 118 6.84 5.72 2.84
N ALA A 119 7.35 5.52 1.62
CA ALA A 119 8.46 6.30 1.06
C ALA A 119 8.10 7.78 0.93
N ILE A 120 6.87 8.10 0.50
CA ILE A 120 6.39 9.48 0.41
C ILE A 120 6.35 10.14 1.79
N ILE A 121 5.82 9.48 2.82
CA ILE A 121 5.78 10.02 4.19
C ILE A 121 7.20 10.32 4.70
N LYS A 122 8.14 9.39 4.46
CA LYS A 122 9.56 9.58 4.84
C LYS A 122 10.22 10.75 4.10
N ALA A 123 9.81 11.01 2.86
CA ALA A 123 10.29 12.13 2.05
C ALA A 123 9.66 13.48 2.43
N HIS A 124 8.76 13.54 3.42
CA HIS A 124 8.10 14.79 3.84
C HIS A 124 8.13 14.97 5.37
N PRO A 125 9.31 15.00 6.00
CA PRO A 125 9.42 15.14 7.46
C PRO A 125 8.90 16.50 7.98
N HIS A 126 8.82 17.51 7.09
CA HIS A 126 8.32 18.85 7.38
C HIS A 126 6.78 18.93 7.41
N LEU A 127 6.06 17.88 6.99
CA LEU A 127 4.60 17.80 7.04
C LEU A 127 4.16 16.97 8.25
N PRO A 128 3.83 17.60 9.39
CA PRO A 128 3.38 16.85 10.55
C PRO A 128 2.06 16.15 10.25
N LYS A 129 1.93 14.90 10.71
CA LYS A 129 0.71 14.07 10.59
C LYS A 129 0.29 13.70 9.16
N LEU A 130 1.19 13.76 8.18
CA LEU A 130 0.90 13.28 6.84
C LEU A 130 0.46 11.80 6.86
N SER A 131 -0.72 11.53 6.30
CA SER A 131 -1.33 10.20 6.27
C SER A 131 -1.60 9.72 4.83
N PHE A 132 -1.95 8.44 4.68
CA PHE A 132 -2.11 7.81 3.37
C PHE A 132 -3.26 8.38 2.53
N ASP A 133 -4.30 8.91 3.16
CA ASP A 133 -5.47 9.53 2.51
C ASP A 133 -5.14 10.89 1.86
N GLN A 134 -4.11 11.57 2.37
CA GLN A 134 -3.57 12.81 1.82
C GLN A 134 -2.59 12.58 0.66
N ILE A 135 -2.32 11.30 0.32
CA ILE A 135 -1.36 10.91 -0.72
C ILE A 135 -2.12 10.20 -1.83
N ARG A 136 -2.02 10.73 -3.06
CA ARG A 136 -2.56 10.10 -4.27
C ARG A 136 -1.41 9.80 -5.22
N ILE A 137 -1.35 8.57 -5.73
CA ILE A 137 -0.36 8.21 -6.74
C ILE A 137 -1.08 8.01 -8.07
N ARG A 138 -0.70 8.80 -9.07
CA ARG A 138 -1.31 8.81 -10.42
C ARG A 138 -0.29 8.34 -11.45
N ALA A 139 -0.76 7.73 -12.53
CA ALA A 139 0.07 7.56 -13.71
C ALA A 139 0.19 8.91 -14.42
N GLY A 140 1.42 9.35 -14.68
CA GLY A 140 1.69 10.47 -15.58
C GLY A 140 1.42 10.10 -17.04
N PRO A 141 1.56 11.07 -17.97
CA PRO A 141 1.33 10.85 -19.40
C PRO A 141 2.15 9.69 -19.98
N ASP A 142 3.38 9.51 -19.49
CA ASP A 142 4.31 8.47 -19.93
C ASP A 142 4.15 7.15 -19.17
N GLY A 143 3.10 7.02 -18.35
CA GLY A 143 2.88 5.88 -17.45
C GLY A 143 3.75 5.89 -16.18
N ALA A 144 4.72 6.81 -16.07
CA ALA A 144 5.54 6.97 -14.87
C ALA A 144 4.70 7.42 -13.67
N PRO A 145 4.89 6.84 -12.47
CA PRO A 145 4.09 7.21 -11.31
C PRO A 145 4.48 8.59 -10.78
N ALA A 146 3.47 9.44 -10.53
CA ALA A 146 3.62 10.73 -9.87
C ALA A 146 2.84 10.73 -8.55
N ALA A 147 3.49 11.17 -7.47
CA ALA A 147 2.86 11.33 -6.17
C ALA A 147 2.34 12.77 -6.04
N VAL A 148 1.07 12.91 -5.66
CA VAL A 148 0.47 14.20 -5.27
C VAL A 148 0.18 14.12 -3.78
N VAL A 149 0.81 15.01 -3.02
CA VAL A 149 0.66 15.15 -1.58
C VAL A 149 -0.22 16.36 -1.32
N THR A 150 -1.31 16.19 -0.58
CA THR A 150 -2.25 17.27 -0.24
C THR A 150 -2.32 17.38 1.29
N PRO A 151 -1.40 18.14 1.91
CA PRO A 151 -1.37 18.32 3.36
C PRO A 151 -2.53 19.23 3.81
N ASP A 152 -2.97 19.09 5.05
CA ASP A 152 -4.00 19.97 5.61
C ASP A 152 -3.55 21.44 5.62
N GLY A 153 -4.37 22.33 5.07
CA GLY A 153 -4.13 23.76 5.07
C GLY A 153 -2.93 24.21 4.21
N ARG A 154 -2.46 23.38 3.27
CA ARG A 154 -1.38 23.68 2.34
C ARG A 154 -1.77 23.30 0.92
N GLU A 155 -1.14 23.95 -0.05
CA GLU A 155 -1.33 23.62 -1.47
C GLU A 155 -0.83 22.20 -1.79
N PRO A 156 -1.49 21.49 -2.72
CA PRO A 156 -1.00 20.20 -3.20
C PRO A 156 0.39 20.33 -3.83
N GLN A 157 1.30 19.43 -3.48
CA GLN A 157 2.64 19.38 -4.04
C GLN A 157 2.91 18.04 -4.71
N GLN A 158 3.61 18.08 -5.85
CA GLN A 158 4.03 16.87 -6.55
C GLN A 158 5.39 16.41 -6.03
N ALA A 159 5.49 15.12 -5.71
CA ALA A 159 6.74 14.45 -5.38
C ALA A 159 7.13 13.46 -6.49
N ARG A 160 8.44 13.31 -6.73
CA ARG A 160 8.96 12.36 -7.71
C ARG A 160 9.00 10.98 -7.07
N LEU A 161 8.46 9.98 -7.76
CA LEU A 161 8.29 8.65 -7.22
C LEU A 161 8.79 7.61 -8.22
N SER A 162 9.46 6.60 -7.71
CA SER A 162 9.77 5.36 -8.44
C SER A 162 9.29 4.17 -7.61
N ILE A 163 8.67 3.19 -8.28
CA ILE A 163 8.15 1.97 -7.69
C ILE A 163 8.71 0.81 -8.50
N SER A 164 9.22 -0.21 -7.81
CA SER A 164 9.68 -1.46 -8.44
C SER A 164 9.26 -2.65 -7.60
N HIS A 165 9.23 -3.82 -8.20
CA HIS A 165 9.10 -5.07 -7.50
C HIS A 165 9.91 -6.15 -8.21
N ASP A 166 10.49 -7.05 -7.44
CA ASP A 166 11.15 -8.25 -7.95
C ASP A 166 11.09 -9.36 -6.90
N GLY A 167 10.90 -10.59 -7.36
CA GLY A 167 10.65 -11.75 -6.52
C GLY A 167 9.58 -11.49 -5.44
N ASP A 168 10.01 -11.54 -4.17
CA ASP A 168 9.13 -11.43 -3.00
C ASP A 168 9.04 -10.01 -2.39
N TYR A 169 9.62 -9.00 -3.04
CA TYR A 169 9.72 -7.65 -2.50
C TYR A 169 9.25 -6.59 -3.50
N ALA A 170 8.56 -5.58 -2.98
CA ALA A 170 8.31 -4.32 -3.64
C ALA A 170 9.10 -3.22 -2.93
N THR A 171 9.60 -2.25 -3.69
CA THR A 171 10.33 -1.10 -3.15
C THR A 171 9.87 0.18 -3.80
N ALA A 172 10.01 1.28 -3.08
CA ALA A 172 9.77 2.60 -3.62
C ALA A 172 10.80 3.60 -3.11
N VAL A 173 11.10 4.58 -3.96
CA VAL A 173 11.95 5.72 -3.66
C VAL A 173 11.19 6.98 -4.02
N CYS A 174 11.14 7.93 -3.09
CA CYS A 174 10.45 9.19 -3.25
C CYS A 174 11.42 10.34 -2.98
N LEU A 175 11.35 11.38 -3.83
CA LEU A 175 11.97 12.67 -3.58
C LEU A 175 10.88 13.70 -3.34
N GLY A 176 10.90 14.29 -2.14
CA GLY A 176 10.05 15.39 -1.72
C GLY A 176 10.87 16.65 -1.50
N PHE A 177 10.19 17.78 -1.37
CA PHE A 177 10.81 19.05 -1.04
C PHE A 177 9.92 19.80 -0.04
N GLU A 178 10.54 20.64 0.77
CA GLU A 178 9.80 21.63 1.56
C GLU A 178 9.60 22.88 0.71
N HIS A 179 8.35 23.23 0.46
CA HIS A 179 8.04 24.52 -0.16
C HIS A 179 8.25 25.63 0.88
N ILE A 180 9.31 26.42 0.71
CA ILE A 180 9.59 27.61 1.51
C ILE A 180 8.94 28.81 0.80
N PRO A 181 7.91 29.44 1.38
CA PRO A 181 7.30 30.62 0.76
C PRO A 181 8.33 31.74 0.62
N GLY A 182 8.53 32.25 -0.60
CA GLY A 182 9.40 33.39 -0.90
C GLY A 182 10.73 33.08 -1.61
N GLU A 183 11.07 31.80 -1.86
CA GLU A 183 12.21 31.43 -2.72
C GLU A 183 11.67 30.94 -4.08
N GLY A 184 11.65 31.81 -5.09
CA GLY A 184 11.23 31.45 -6.46
C GLY A 184 10.51 32.52 -7.28
N GLU A 185 10.29 33.72 -6.72
CA GLU A 185 9.89 34.91 -7.48
C GLU A 185 11.10 35.85 -7.63
N GLU A 186 12.03 35.49 -8.52
CA GLU A 186 12.99 36.43 -9.15
C GLU A 186 12.99 36.23 -10.67
#